data_AF-A0A7H8NR25-F1
#
_entry.id   AF-A0A7H8NR25-F1
#
_cell.length_a   1.000
_cell.length_b   1.000
_cell.length_c   1.000
_cell.angle_alpha   90.00
_cell.angle_beta   90.00
_cell.angle_gamma   90.00
#
_symmetry.space_group_name_H-M   'P 1'
#
loop_
_entity.id
_entity.type
_entity.pdbx_description
1 polymer ?
#
loop_
_entity_poly.entity_id
_entity_poly.type
_entity_poly.pdbx_seq_one_letter_code
_entity_poly.pdbx_strand_id
1 'polypeptide(L)'
;MQELPLPGATRISACYDQNGRRHLVYNTAASCFFRWYDSQAGGMVPTEYAGVLDAQCILDDPRQYWSASSDVLLIYTLAGVLNVREQRDRFGVVRVSKAAPGLKVIAAGMNNANRLQVECIPVA
;
A
#
# COMPACT_ATOMS: atom_id res chain seq x y z
N MET A 1 8.27 -19.85 -10.90
CA MET A 1 7.19 -18.91 -10.52
C MET A 1 6.78 -19.30 -9.12
N GLN A 2 7.07 -18.49 -8.09
CA GLN A 2 6.68 -18.83 -6.72
C GLN A 2 5.18 -18.58 -6.57
N GLU A 3 4.41 -19.63 -6.28
CA GLU A 3 2.99 -19.51 -5.93
C GLU A 3 2.87 -18.75 -4.59
N LEU A 4 1.98 -17.76 -4.54
CA LEU A 4 1.58 -17.10 -3.30
C LEU A 4 0.29 -17.77 -2.83
N PRO A 5 0.32 -18.63 -1.80
CA PRO A 5 -0.90 -19.11 -1.20
C PRO A 5 -1.59 -17.92 -0.54
N LEU A 6 -2.78 -17.57 -1.04
CA LEU A 6 -3.63 -16.50 -0.51
C LEU A 6 -4.94 -17.06 0.10
N PRO A 7 -4.91 -18.11 0.96
CA PRO A 7 -6.12 -18.65 1.54
C PRO A 7 -6.81 -17.59 2.41
N GLY A 8 -8.08 -17.33 2.13
CA GLY A 8 -8.87 -16.34 2.86
C GLY A 8 -8.56 -14.88 2.49
N ALA A 9 -7.88 -14.62 1.37
CA ALA A 9 -7.71 -13.26 0.88
C ALA A 9 -9.05 -12.68 0.41
N THR A 10 -9.48 -11.60 1.05
CA THR A 10 -10.73 -10.88 0.71
C THR A 10 -10.46 -9.74 -0.27
N ARG A 11 -9.22 -9.26 -0.31
CA ARG A 11 -8.78 -8.16 -1.17
C ARG A 11 -7.33 -8.31 -1.56
N ILE A 12 -7.00 -7.85 -2.77
CA ILE A 12 -5.64 -7.78 -3.29
C ILE A 12 -5.41 -6.39 -3.88
N SER A 13 -4.19 -5.88 -3.74
CA SER A 13 -3.69 -4.70 -4.45
C SER A 13 -2.23 -4.96 -4.85
N ALA A 14 -1.80 -4.46 -6.00
CA ALA A 14 -0.43 -4.67 -6.46
C ALA A 14 0.06 -3.46 -7.26
N CYS A 15 1.35 -3.19 -7.13
CA CYS A 15 2.05 -2.20 -7.94
C CYS A 15 3.48 -2.66 -8.21
N TYR A 16 4.22 -1.86 -8.99
CA TYR A 16 5.64 -2.06 -9.25
C TYR A 16 6.39 -0.82 -8.79
N ASP A 17 7.58 -1.01 -8.23
CA ASP A 17 8.50 0.11 -8.01
C ASP A 17 9.15 0.53 -9.34
N GLN A 18 9.96 1.60 -9.29
CA GLN A 18 10.70 2.12 -10.44
C GLN A 18 11.70 1.10 -11.05
N ASN A 19 12.05 0.04 -10.31
CA ASN A 19 12.93 -1.04 -10.77
C ASN A 19 12.14 -2.24 -11.32
N GLY A 20 10.81 -2.12 -11.48
CA GLY A 20 9.95 -3.20 -11.94
C GLY A 20 9.77 -4.33 -10.91
N ARG A 21 10.05 -4.09 -9.63
CA ARG A 21 9.85 -5.08 -8.57
C ARG A 21 8.40 -5.03 -8.09
N ARG A 22 7.72 -6.16 -8.17
CA ARG A 22 6.30 -6.26 -7.81
C ARG A 22 6.11 -6.22 -6.29
N HIS A 23 5.33 -5.24 -5.86
CA HIS A 23 4.82 -5.11 -4.51
C HIS A 23 3.37 -5.63 -4.47
N LEU A 24 3.02 -6.40 -3.44
CA LEU A 24 1.72 -7.08 -3.36
C LEU A 24 1.14 -6.95 -1.97
N VAL A 25 -0.09 -6.46 -1.90
CA VAL A 25 -0.91 -6.41 -0.70
C VAL A 25 -2.02 -7.45 -0.83
N TYR A 26 -2.29 -8.16 0.26
CA TYR A 26 -3.51 -8.94 0.40
C TYR A 26 -4.08 -8.80 1.82
N ASN A 27 -5.40 -8.67 1.91
CA ASN A 27 -6.11 -8.57 3.19
C ASN A 27 -6.80 -9.90 3.49
N THR A 28 -6.83 -10.24 4.77
CA THR A 28 -7.62 -11.33 5.35
C THR A 28 -8.72 -10.73 6.22
N ALA A 29 -9.48 -11.56 6.92
CA ALA A 29 -10.51 -11.10 7.86
C ALA A 29 -9.96 -10.27 9.05
N ALA A 30 -8.67 -10.42 9.38
CA ALA A 30 -8.08 -9.79 10.57
C ALA A 30 -6.86 -8.90 10.27
N SER A 31 -6.13 -9.17 9.19
CA SER A 31 -4.83 -8.54 8.93
C SER A 31 -4.61 -8.25 7.45
N CYS A 32 -3.75 -7.27 7.19
CA CYS A 32 -3.15 -7.00 5.90
C CYS A 32 -1.75 -7.60 5.87
N PHE A 33 -1.39 -8.25 4.77
CA PHE A 33 -0.02 -8.69 4.49
C PHE A 33 0.49 -7.93 3.27
N PHE A 34 1.69 -7.38 3.40
CA PHE A 34 2.35 -6.63 2.35
C PHE A 34 3.69 -7.27 2.02
N ARG A 35 3.85 -7.70 0.78
CA ARG A 35 5.11 -8.22 0.24
C ARG A 35 5.80 -7.11 -0.55
N TRP A 36 6.94 -6.65 -0.06
CA TRP A 36 7.69 -5.52 -0.60
C TRP A 36 9.20 -5.81 -0.63
N TYR A 37 9.95 -5.02 -1.40
CA TYR A 37 11.40 -5.20 -1.50
C TYR A 37 12.13 -4.46 -0.38
N ASP A 38 12.76 -5.21 0.53
CA ASP A 38 13.62 -4.64 1.57
C ASP A 38 15.07 -4.61 1.10
N SER A 39 15.62 -3.39 0.97
CA SER A 39 17.01 -3.17 0.56
C SER A 39 18.02 -3.61 1.61
N GLN A 40 17.64 -3.70 2.90
CA GLN A 40 18.53 -4.23 3.94
C GLN A 40 18.62 -5.76 3.89
N ALA A 41 17.49 -6.44 3.68
CA ALA A 41 17.45 -7.89 3.48
C ALA A 41 17.90 -8.31 2.07
N GLY A 42 17.95 -7.38 1.12
CA GLY A 42 18.30 -7.65 -0.28
C GLY A 42 17.23 -8.46 -1.03
N GLY A 43 15.97 -8.46 -0.58
CA GLY A 43 14.95 -9.37 -1.09
C GLY A 43 13.51 -8.96 -0.80
N MET A 44 12.56 -9.73 -1.36
CA MET A 44 11.14 -9.54 -1.09
C MET A 44 10.77 -10.12 0.28
N VAL A 45 10.24 -9.29 1.17
CA VAL A 45 9.83 -9.68 2.52
C VAL A 45 8.32 -9.49 2.71
N PRO A 46 7.63 -10.37 3.44
CA PRO A 46 6.28 -10.12 3.91
C PRO A 46 6.31 -9.28 5.19
N THR A 47 5.33 -8.39 5.35
CA THR A 47 5.08 -7.64 6.58
C THR A 47 3.60 -7.65 6.88
N GLU A 48 3.25 -7.99 8.13
CA GLU A 48 1.86 -7.98 8.59
C GLU A 48 1.51 -6.64 9.23
N TYR A 49 0.32 -6.13 8.91
CA TYR A 49 -0.31 -4.99 9.56
C TYR A 49 -1.65 -5.47 10.14
N ALA A 50 -1.64 -5.81 11.43
CA ALA A 50 -2.82 -6.29 12.14
C ALA A 50 -3.93 -5.23 12.20
N GLY A 51 -5.18 -5.66 12.04
CA GLY A 51 -6.37 -4.80 12.05
C GLY A 51 -6.59 -3.98 10.78
N VAL A 52 -5.66 -4.02 9.81
CA VAL A 52 -5.81 -3.33 8.53
C VAL A 52 -6.54 -4.22 7.52
N LEU A 53 -7.70 -3.76 7.03
CA LEU A 53 -8.61 -4.59 6.22
C LEU A 53 -8.83 -4.07 4.79
N ASP A 54 -8.30 -2.89 4.45
CA ASP A 54 -8.67 -2.15 3.25
C ASP A 54 -7.46 -1.57 2.49
N ALA A 55 -6.28 -2.10 2.74
CA ALA A 55 -5.03 -1.56 2.20
C ALA A 55 -4.96 -1.57 0.67
N GLN A 56 -4.29 -0.55 0.12
CA GLN A 56 -3.92 -0.41 -1.28
C GLN A 56 -2.44 -0.07 -1.39
N CYS A 57 -1.77 -0.56 -2.44
CA CYS A 57 -0.41 -0.15 -2.76
C CYS A 57 -0.31 0.40 -4.18
N ILE A 58 0.41 1.51 -4.34
CA ILE A 58 0.60 2.19 -5.62
C ILE A 58 1.99 2.80 -5.70
N LEU A 59 2.46 3.08 -6.92
CA LEU A 59 3.64 3.90 -7.14
C LEU A 59 3.21 5.37 -7.18
N ASP A 60 3.88 6.25 -6.43
CA ASP A 60 3.55 7.67 -6.37
C ASP A 60 3.69 8.34 -7.75
N ASP A 61 4.87 8.22 -8.37
CA ASP A 61 5.14 8.82 -9.67
C ASP A 61 5.90 7.85 -10.60
N PRO A 62 5.29 7.36 -11.69
CA PRO A 62 5.95 6.45 -12.63
C PRO A 62 6.90 7.16 -13.60
N ARG A 63 6.99 8.49 -13.60
CA ARG A 63 7.79 9.23 -14.58
C ARG A 63 9.27 9.09 -14.25
N GLN A 64 10.08 8.75 -15.26
CA GLN A 64 11.51 8.46 -15.12
C GLN A 64 12.31 9.59 -14.44
N TYR A 65 11.94 10.85 -14.68
CA TYR A 65 12.58 12.02 -14.08
C TYR A 65 12.51 12.02 -12.54
N TRP A 66 11.48 11.40 -11.96
CA TRP A 66 11.25 11.32 -10.52
C TRP A 66 11.68 9.99 -9.90
N SER A 67 12.45 9.17 -10.62
CA SER A 67 12.86 7.83 -10.15
C SER A 67 13.56 7.82 -8.79
N ALA A 68 14.31 8.88 -8.45
CA ALA A 68 14.99 9.02 -7.14
C ALA A 68 14.05 9.45 -6.00
N SER A 69 12.91 10.08 -6.34
CA SER A 69 11.97 10.66 -5.38
C SER A 69 10.65 9.89 -5.28
N SER A 70 10.39 8.99 -6.22
CA SER A 70 9.17 8.18 -6.29
C SER A 70 9.27 6.96 -5.41
N ASP A 71 8.23 6.75 -4.61
CA ASP A 71 8.12 5.63 -3.68
C ASP A 71 6.88 4.81 -3.99
N VAL A 72 6.96 3.51 -3.69
CA VAL A 72 5.74 2.74 -3.43
C VAL A 72 5.11 3.26 -2.13
N LEU A 73 3.81 3.52 -2.19
CA LEU A 73 2.99 3.92 -1.06
C LEU A 73 2.09 2.77 -0.64
N LEU A 74 1.97 2.55 0.66
CA LEU A 74 0.96 1.68 1.28
C LEU A 74 -0.05 2.58 1.99
N ILE A 75 -1.31 2.52 1.56
CA ILE A 75 -2.39 3.40 1.99
C ILE A 75 -3.52 2.55 2.57
N TYR A 76 -3.99 2.88 3.75
CA TYR A 76 -5.03 2.11 4.44
C TYR A 76 -5.76 2.92 5.51
N THR A 77 -6.92 2.45 5.97
CA THR A 77 -7.52 2.97 7.20
C THR A 77 -7.21 2.08 8.39
N LEU A 78 -7.01 2.71 9.55
CA LEU A 78 -6.89 1.99 10.82
C LEU A 78 -7.38 2.90 11.94
N ALA A 79 -8.23 2.38 12.83
CA ALA A 79 -8.80 3.12 13.95
C ALA A 79 -9.44 4.46 13.54
N GLY A 80 -10.13 4.50 12.40
CA GLY A 80 -10.79 5.70 11.89
C GLY A 80 -9.85 6.78 11.35
N VAL A 81 -8.61 6.41 10.99
CA VAL A 81 -7.60 7.32 10.44
C VAL A 81 -7.09 6.78 9.11
N LEU A 82 -6.94 7.66 8.11
CA LEU A 82 -6.25 7.36 6.87
C LEU A 82 -4.73 7.47 7.07
N ASN A 83 -4.05 6.34 6.89
CA ASN A 83 -2.62 6.18 7.08
C ASN A 83 -1.91 5.96 5.75
N VAL A 84 -0.71 6.53 5.63
CA VAL A 84 0.20 6.31 4.51
C VAL A 84 1.56 5.89 5.04
N ARG A 85 2.17 4.87 4.43
CA ARG A 85 3.56 4.46 4.64
C ARG A 85 4.30 4.49 3.30
N GLU A 86 5.57 4.88 3.33
CA GLU A 86 6.38 5.10 2.12
C GLU A 86 7.55 4.13 2.06
N GLN A 87 7.95 3.74 0.85
CA GLN A 87 9.08 2.86 0.59
C GLN A 87 10.41 3.41 1.11
N ARG A 88 10.64 4.74 1.00
CA ARG A 88 11.86 5.41 1.50
C ARG A 88 12.19 5.09 2.96
N ASP A 89 11.17 5.00 3.80
CA ASP A 89 11.31 4.65 5.22
C ASP A 89 11.14 3.16 5.49
N ARG A 90 11.24 2.31 4.45
CA ARG A 90 10.98 0.87 4.51
C ARG A 90 9.61 0.56 5.12
N PHE A 91 8.63 1.44 4.86
CA PHE A 91 7.30 1.41 5.44
C PHE A 91 7.27 1.41 6.98
N GLY A 92 8.35 1.78 7.67
CA GLY A 92 8.43 1.76 9.13
C GLY A 92 7.68 2.91 9.80
N VAL A 93 7.57 4.06 9.12
CA VAL A 93 6.95 5.28 9.65
C VAL A 93 5.52 5.43 9.12
N VAL A 94 4.56 5.64 10.03
CA VAL A 94 3.18 6.01 9.70
C VAL A 94 3.07 7.50 9.52
N ARG A 95 2.51 7.94 8.38
CA ARG A 95 2.08 9.32 8.15
C ARG A 95 0.56 9.37 8.21
N VAL A 96 0.03 10.14 9.16
CA VAL A 96 -1.41 10.38 9.28
C VAL A 96 -1.81 11.44 8.25
N SER A 97 -2.70 11.07 7.33
CA SER A 97 -3.19 12.00 6.32
C SER A 97 -4.43 12.77 6.80
N LYS A 98 -5.46 12.05 7.27
CA LYS A 98 -6.74 12.65 7.68
C LYS A 98 -7.52 11.71 8.58
N ALA A 99 -8.40 12.26 9.43
CA ALA A 99 -9.46 11.49 10.07
C ALA A 99 -10.41 10.91 9.00
N ALA A 100 -10.72 9.63 9.12
CA ALA A 100 -11.57 8.85 8.21
C ALA A 100 -12.49 7.90 8.99
N PRO A 101 -13.27 8.40 9.97
CA PRO A 101 -14.15 7.55 10.78
C PRO A 101 -15.22 6.92 9.89
N GLY A 102 -15.40 5.60 10.01
CA GLY A 102 -16.41 4.86 9.25
C GLY A 102 -16.15 4.82 7.74
N LEU A 103 -14.92 5.10 7.29
CA LEU A 103 -14.52 4.97 5.89
C LEU A 103 -13.51 3.84 5.71
N LYS A 104 -13.51 3.23 4.53
CA LYS A 104 -12.47 2.32 4.06
C LYS A 104 -11.95 2.77 2.70
N VAL A 105 -10.64 2.65 2.48
CA VAL A 105 -9.99 2.90 1.19
C VAL A 105 -10.50 1.87 0.20
N ILE A 106 -10.72 2.25 -1.06
CA ILE A 106 -11.00 1.28 -2.13
C ILE A 106 -10.10 1.35 -3.35
N ALA A 107 -9.55 2.51 -3.64
CA ALA A 107 -8.60 2.71 -4.70
C ALA A 107 -7.69 3.87 -4.34
N ALA A 108 -6.51 3.89 -4.94
CA ALA A 108 -5.64 5.03 -4.93
C ALA A 108 -4.98 5.16 -6.31
N GLY A 109 -4.64 6.37 -6.71
CA GLY A 109 -4.00 6.62 -7.98
C GLY A 109 -3.73 8.10 -8.21
N MET A 110 -3.09 8.42 -9.33
CA MET A 110 -2.88 9.80 -9.74
C MET A 110 -4.01 10.30 -10.62
N ASN A 111 -4.41 11.56 -10.42
CA ASN A 111 -5.25 12.26 -11.38
C ASN A 111 -4.42 12.84 -12.55
N ASN A 112 -5.09 13.46 -13.52
CA ASN A 112 -4.46 14.08 -14.69
C ASN A 112 -3.52 15.26 -14.35
N ALA A 113 -3.59 15.79 -13.13
CA ALA A 113 -2.69 16.85 -12.63
C ALA A 113 -1.49 16.30 -11.85
N ASN A 114 -1.28 14.97 -11.86
CA ASN A 114 -0.24 14.29 -11.08
C ASN A 114 -0.36 14.59 -9.59
N ARG A 115 -1.57 14.43 -9.06
CA ARG A 115 -1.83 14.45 -7.64
C ARG A 115 -2.38 13.11 -7.22
N LEU A 116 -1.78 12.57 -6.17
CA LEU A 116 -2.29 11.40 -5.49
C LEU A 116 -3.71 11.65 -5.02
N GLN A 117 -4.60 10.71 -5.33
CA GLN A 117 -5.99 10.67 -4.89
C GLN A 117 -6.24 9.31 -4.23
N VAL A 118 -7.07 9.32 -3.20
CA VAL A 118 -7.50 8.13 -2.49
C VAL A 118 -9.02 8.11 -2.50
N GLU A 119 -9.59 7.06 -3.08
CA GLU A 119 -11.03 6.84 -3.07
C GLU A 119 -11.39 6.05 -1.81
N CYS A 120 -12.36 6.56 -1.05
CA CYS A 120 -12.86 5.93 0.17
C CYS A 120 -14.38 5.80 0.10
N ILE A 121 -14.91 4.72 0.68
CA ILE A 121 -16.36 4.50 0.82
C ILE A 121 -16.73 4.26 2.28
N PRO A 122 -17.98 4.49 2.68
CA PRO A 122 -18.46 4.12 4.00
C PRO A 122 -18.27 2.62 4.29
N VAL A 123 -17.95 2.29 5.53
CA VAL A 123 -18.06 0.93 6.06
C VAL A 123 -19.54 0.67 6.32
N ALA A 124 -20.06 -0.42 5.74
CA ALA A 124 -21.45 -0.86 5.91
C ALA A 124 -21.67 -1.51 7.27
#